data_AF-A0A1B6E6B8-F1
#
_entry.id   AF-A0A1B6E6B8-F1
#
_cell.length_a   1.000
_cell.length_b   1.000
_cell.length_c   1.000
_cell.angle_alpha   90.00
_cell.angle_beta   90.00
_cell.angle_gamma   90.00
#
_symmetry.space_group_name_H-M   'P 1'
#
loop_
_entity.id
_entity.type
_entity.pdbx_description
1 polymer ?
#
loop_
_entity_poly.entity_id
_entity_poly.type
_entity_poly.pdbx_seq_one_letter_code
_entity_poly.pdbx_strand_id
1 'polypeptide(L)'
;MYEIHCTMKLLYRVLLVTCCLVVAAKCACKYNERHLYYKELQCKPVYTTDANCPSSYDCSNIKARQNNKCYYKNEEYNEGSSLNTSSSSDSPCIVECRCLSNYENKTTFTCISSECPELFEGPPAEGCIRQYSSLNECCSSKTYCPEEKAAVTKCTYKGEEYIEGQKIYPEDEPCKECICSAGFNGTLSEPWCKTISCGYDLHYGARIAEGCVPVLYKEKSCCPIDWKCPSDGEFRITPGTTTKEADLSGKIYFFLNYIYNK
;
A
#
# COMPACT_ATOMS: atom_id res chain seq x y z
N MET A 1 21.27 6.52 -13.25
CA MET A 1 21.02 7.76 -14.03
C MET A 1 19.52 7.96 -14.11
N TYR A 2 18.99 8.99 -13.44
CA TYR A 2 17.59 9.37 -13.56
C TYR A 2 17.40 10.00 -14.94
N GLU A 3 16.61 9.38 -15.83
CA GLU A 3 16.11 10.08 -17.01
C GLU A 3 14.91 10.93 -16.61
N ILE A 4 15.17 12.23 -16.50
CA ILE A 4 14.17 13.26 -16.29
C ILE A 4 13.54 13.54 -17.67
N HIS A 5 12.49 12.80 -18.04
CA HIS A 5 11.66 13.19 -19.18
C HIS A 5 10.68 14.29 -18.75
N CYS A 6 11.18 15.53 -18.70
CA CYS A 6 10.36 16.73 -18.66
C CYS A 6 10.16 17.21 -20.11
N THR A 7 9.11 16.74 -20.78
CA THR A 7 8.80 17.16 -22.16
C THR A 7 8.22 18.57 -22.17
N MET A 8 9.12 19.56 -22.28
CA MET A 8 8.79 20.95 -22.63
C MET A 8 8.26 21.02 -24.06
N LYS A 9 6.95 21.25 -24.25
CA LYS A 9 6.40 21.76 -25.53
C LYS A 9 6.04 23.23 -25.40
N LEU A 10 6.66 24.02 -26.28
CA LEU A 10 6.58 25.47 -26.55
C LEU A 10 5.21 26.14 -26.37
N LEU A 11 5.23 27.41 -25.94
CA LEU A 11 4.78 28.58 -26.73
C LEU A 11 5.03 29.88 -25.93
N TYR A 12 5.97 30.72 -26.36
CA TYR A 12 6.13 32.09 -25.84
C TYR A 12 6.00 33.08 -27.02
N ARG A 13 4.88 33.79 -27.09
CA ARG A 13 4.79 35.09 -27.75
C ARG A 13 4.53 36.15 -26.69
N VAL A 14 5.55 36.99 -26.52
CA VAL A 14 5.47 38.46 -26.34
C VAL A 14 4.76 38.98 -25.08
N LEU A 15 5.61 39.41 -24.12
CA LEU A 15 5.55 40.66 -23.34
C LEU A 15 4.20 41.07 -22.72
N LEU A 16 4.11 41.04 -21.39
CA LEU A 16 3.95 42.21 -20.50
C LEU A 16 3.56 41.79 -19.07
N VAL A 17 4.31 42.31 -18.10
CA VAL A 17 3.91 42.51 -16.69
C VAL A 17 3.40 41.26 -15.95
N THR A 18 4.32 40.44 -15.44
CA THR A 18 4.00 39.51 -14.36
C THR A 18 5.04 39.62 -13.25
N CYS A 19 4.61 40.26 -12.16
CA CYS A 19 5.25 40.20 -10.85
C CYS A 19 5.63 38.74 -10.54
N CYS A 20 6.86 38.55 -10.03
CA CYS A 20 7.49 37.29 -9.70
C CYS A 20 6.60 36.34 -8.87
N LEU A 21 5.71 35.60 -9.54
CA LEU A 21 5.24 34.30 -9.08
C LEU A 21 6.12 33.28 -9.76
N VAL A 22 7.37 33.20 -9.29
CA VAL A 22 8.12 31.95 -9.39
C VAL A 22 7.38 30.99 -8.46
N VAL A 23 6.32 30.36 -8.97
CA VAL A 23 5.73 29.19 -8.33
C VAL A 23 6.83 28.15 -8.42
N ALA A 24 7.64 28.07 -7.37
CA ALA A 24 8.49 26.93 -7.13
C ALA A 24 7.52 25.74 -7.11
N ALA A 25 7.45 25.00 -8.22
CA ALA A 25 6.78 23.72 -8.27
C ALA A 25 7.55 22.82 -7.31
N LYS A 26 7.17 22.86 -6.03
CA LYS A 26 7.63 21.88 -5.05
C LYS A 26 7.17 20.55 -5.64
N CYS A 27 8.12 19.76 -6.14
CA CYS A 27 7.84 18.39 -6.53
C CYS A 27 7.19 17.73 -5.31
N ALA A 28 5.88 17.46 -5.40
CA ALA A 28 5.19 16.73 -4.36
C ALA A 28 5.88 15.38 -4.24
N CYS A 29 6.20 14.97 -3.01
CA CYS A 29 6.69 13.63 -2.81
C CYS A 29 5.59 12.67 -3.20
N LYS A 30 5.74 11.98 -4.34
CA LYS A 30 4.93 10.80 -4.61
C LYS A 30 5.37 9.75 -3.60
N TYR A 31 4.60 9.61 -2.52
CA TYR A 31 4.71 8.50 -1.59
C TYR A 31 4.50 7.22 -2.39
N ASN A 32 5.58 6.65 -2.90
CA ASN A 32 5.57 5.35 -3.56
C ASN A 32 5.23 4.25 -2.54
N GLU A 33 4.95 3.05 -3.05
CA GLU A 33 4.46 1.92 -2.25
C GLU A 33 5.45 1.52 -1.14
N ARG A 34 6.74 1.84 -1.28
CA ARG A 34 7.78 1.56 -0.27
C ARG A 34 7.65 2.43 0.98
N HIS A 35 7.21 3.67 0.84
CA HIS A 35 7.00 4.55 1.99
C HIS A 35 5.81 4.11 2.83
N LEU A 36 4.87 3.37 2.23
CA LEU A 36 3.70 2.84 2.92
C LEU A 36 4.08 1.84 4.01
N TYR A 37 5.05 0.95 3.75
CA TYR A 37 5.57 -0.01 4.74
C TYR A 37 6.00 0.69 6.04
N TYR A 38 6.92 1.65 5.92
CA TYR A 38 7.42 2.38 7.09
C TYR A 38 6.35 3.24 7.75
N LYS A 39 5.41 3.79 6.98
CA LYS A 39 4.30 4.59 7.49
C LYS A 39 3.31 3.74 8.29
N GLU A 40 2.94 2.56 7.80
CA GLU A 40 2.03 1.63 8.47
C GLU A 40 2.63 1.10 9.77
N LEU A 41 3.95 0.85 9.78
CA LEU A 41 4.73 0.52 10.98
C LEU A 41 5.02 1.72 11.89
N GLN A 42 4.54 2.92 11.54
CA GLN A 42 4.71 4.16 12.29
C GLN A 42 6.18 4.55 12.54
N CYS A 43 7.08 4.18 11.63
CA CYS A 43 8.44 4.71 11.63
C CYS A 43 8.42 6.20 11.30
N LYS A 44 9.30 6.97 11.94
CA LYS A 44 9.34 8.43 11.78
C LYS A 44 10.17 8.81 10.54
N PRO A 45 9.62 9.57 9.57
CA PRO A 45 10.41 10.01 8.42
C PRO A 45 11.54 10.94 8.84
N VAL A 46 12.72 10.74 8.27
CA VAL A 46 13.91 11.59 8.44
C VAL A 46 14.20 12.26 7.11
N TYR A 47 14.36 13.59 7.13
CA TYR A 47 14.59 14.42 5.95
C TYR A 47 16.02 14.96 5.97
N THR A 48 16.64 15.04 4.80
CA THR A 48 17.84 15.86 4.58
C THR A 48 17.42 17.26 4.16
N THR A 49 18.26 18.26 4.42
CA THR A 49 17.99 19.66 4.08
C THR A 49 17.64 19.79 2.59
N ASP A 50 16.54 20.49 2.32
CA ASP A 50 15.97 20.77 0.99
C ASP A 50 15.26 19.62 0.24
N ALA A 51 15.04 18.47 0.87
CA ALA A 51 14.26 17.37 0.28
C ALA A 51 12.76 17.43 0.66
N ASN A 52 11.86 17.36 -0.34
CA ASN A 52 10.42 17.19 -0.10
C ASN A 52 10.03 15.75 0.28
N CYS A 53 10.95 14.79 0.16
CA CYS A 53 10.76 13.37 0.48
C CYS A 53 11.69 12.93 1.62
N PRO A 54 11.25 11.98 2.45
CA PRO A 54 12.12 11.43 3.48
C PRO A 54 13.29 10.68 2.86
N SER A 55 14.49 10.93 3.37
CA SER A 55 15.71 10.20 2.98
C SER A 55 15.84 8.86 3.72
N SER A 56 15.26 8.74 4.91
CA SER A 56 15.25 7.51 5.71
C SER A 56 14.09 7.52 6.72
N TYR A 57 13.94 6.47 7.53
CA TYR A 57 12.85 6.30 8.49
C TYR A 57 13.34 5.80 9.84
N ASP A 58 13.27 6.57 10.92
CA ASP A 58 13.56 6.07 12.26
C ASP A 58 12.51 5.05 12.72
N CYS A 59 12.89 3.77 12.70
CA CYS A 59 12.10 2.63 13.16
C CYS A 59 12.53 2.13 14.55
N SER A 60 13.02 3.01 15.43
CA SER A 60 13.40 2.63 16.80
C SER A 60 12.24 2.03 17.60
N ASN A 61 11.00 2.37 17.27
CA ASN A 61 9.81 1.75 17.84
C ASN A 61 9.71 0.25 17.53
N ILE A 62 10.13 -0.17 16.34
CA ILE A 62 10.17 -1.59 15.95
C ILE A 62 11.30 -2.32 16.69
N LYS A 63 12.48 -1.69 16.81
CA LYS A 63 13.63 -2.27 17.53
C LYS A 63 13.37 -2.45 19.02
N ALA A 64 12.49 -1.64 19.60
CA ALA A 64 12.11 -1.72 21.01
C ALA A 64 11.07 -2.82 21.29
N ARG A 65 10.51 -3.48 20.27
CA ARG A 65 9.48 -4.50 20.43
C ARG A 65 10.03 -5.73 21.15
N GLN A 66 9.22 -6.27 22.05
CA GLN A 66 9.53 -7.49 22.81
C GLN A 66 9.09 -8.73 22.02
N ASN A 67 9.93 -9.76 21.98
CA ASN A 67 9.63 -11.00 21.24
C ASN A 67 8.44 -11.79 21.81
N ASN A 68 8.03 -11.52 23.05
CA ASN A 68 6.92 -12.19 23.74
C ASN A 68 5.61 -11.39 23.73
N LYS A 69 5.49 -10.38 22.85
CA LYS A 69 4.31 -9.54 22.68
C LYS A 69 3.94 -9.45 21.21
N CYS A 70 2.65 -9.31 20.93
CA CYS A 70 2.20 -8.91 19.60
C CYS A 70 2.06 -7.40 19.52
N TYR A 71 2.21 -6.88 18.31
CA TYR A 71 2.11 -5.46 18.03
C TYR A 71 1.13 -5.24 16.89
N TYR A 72 0.24 -4.27 17.04
CA TYR A 72 -0.61 -3.79 15.96
C TYR A 72 -0.76 -2.27 16.06
N LYS A 73 -0.39 -1.55 14.99
CA LYS A 73 -0.43 -0.07 14.97
C LYS A 73 0.32 0.56 16.15
N ASN A 74 1.45 -0.06 16.53
CA ASN A 74 2.30 0.33 17.65
C ASN A 74 1.68 0.17 19.05
N GLU A 75 0.55 -0.54 19.17
CA GLU A 75 0.00 -0.98 20.44
C GLU A 75 0.50 -2.37 20.80
N GLU A 76 0.70 -2.62 22.10
CA GLU A 76 1.21 -3.88 22.65
C GLU A 76 0.09 -4.79 23.12
N TYR A 77 0.20 -6.08 22.79
CA TYR A 77 -0.76 -7.11 23.14
C TYR A 77 -0.05 -8.28 23.83
N ASN A 78 -0.65 -8.76 24.92
CA ASN A 78 -0.15 -9.94 25.63
C ASN A 78 -0.51 -11.22 24.87
N GLU A 79 0.27 -12.27 25.08
CA GLU A 79 -0.10 -13.60 24.64
C GLU A 79 -1.51 -13.98 25.13
N GLY A 80 -2.31 -14.54 24.24
CA GLY A 80 -3.69 -14.91 24.48
C GLY A 80 -4.71 -13.80 24.19
N SER A 81 -4.29 -12.54 24.04
CA SER A 81 -5.17 -11.43 23.65
C SER A 81 -5.78 -11.64 22.26
N SER A 82 -7.06 -11.30 22.11
CA SER A 82 -7.76 -11.27 20.82
C SER A 82 -7.91 -9.83 20.33
N LEU A 83 -7.86 -9.66 19.02
CA LEU A 83 -8.16 -8.43 18.30
C LEU A 83 -9.31 -8.72 17.34
N ASN A 84 -10.43 -8.01 17.50
CA ASN A 84 -11.52 -8.05 16.53
C ASN A 84 -11.29 -6.98 15.48
N THR A 85 -10.98 -7.40 14.26
CA THR A 85 -10.68 -6.52 13.12
C THR A 85 -11.82 -6.44 12.12
N SER A 86 -12.94 -7.13 12.36
CA SER A 86 -14.09 -7.14 11.44
C SER A 86 -14.69 -5.75 11.19
N SER A 87 -14.43 -4.79 12.08
CA SER A 87 -14.80 -3.37 11.93
C SER A 87 -13.64 -2.47 11.47
N SER A 88 -12.43 -3.02 11.30
CA SER A 88 -11.26 -2.25 10.87
C SER A 88 -11.31 -2.00 9.37
N SER A 89 -11.10 -0.75 8.97
CA SER A 89 -10.99 -0.37 7.55
C SER A 89 -9.70 -0.91 6.90
N ASP A 90 -8.71 -1.28 7.72
CA ASP A 90 -7.37 -1.66 7.29
C ASP A 90 -7.27 -3.10 6.78
N SER A 91 -8.14 -4.00 7.26
CA SER A 91 -8.21 -5.38 6.79
C SER A 91 -9.63 -5.95 6.95
N PRO A 92 -10.56 -5.58 6.04
CA PRO A 92 -11.98 -5.86 6.20
C PRO A 92 -12.32 -7.36 6.16
N CYS A 93 -11.41 -8.18 5.64
CA CYS A 93 -11.58 -9.62 5.53
C CYS A 93 -11.11 -10.39 6.76
N ILE A 94 -10.36 -9.76 7.68
CA ILE A 94 -9.95 -10.44 8.90
C ILE A 94 -11.07 -10.37 9.93
N VAL A 95 -11.51 -11.53 10.40
CA VAL A 95 -12.58 -11.68 11.38
C VAL A 95 -12.03 -11.51 12.80
N GLU A 96 -10.98 -12.26 13.12
CA GLU A 96 -10.34 -12.24 14.43
C GLU A 96 -8.84 -12.52 14.28
N CYS A 97 -8.01 -11.85 15.07
CA CYS A 97 -6.62 -12.22 15.31
C CYS A 97 -6.40 -12.58 16.76
N ARG A 98 -5.53 -13.57 17.00
CA ARG A 98 -5.09 -13.93 18.34
C ARG A 98 -3.59 -13.82 18.46
N CYS A 99 -3.14 -13.22 19.55
CA CYS A 99 -1.73 -13.09 19.86
C CYS A 99 -1.20 -14.40 20.43
N LEU A 100 -0.33 -15.10 19.69
CA LEU A 100 0.12 -16.46 20.02
C LEU A 100 1.64 -16.60 19.84
N SER A 101 2.28 -17.39 20.72
CA SER A 101 3.67 -17.78 20.54
C SER A 101 3.81 -18.89 19.49
N ASN A 102 4.80 -18.75 18.62
CA ASN A 102 5.20 -19.79 17.67
C ASN A 102 6.27 -20.72 18.29
N TYR A 103 6.66 -21.76 17.55
CA TYR A 103 7.67 -22.74 18.00
C TYR A 103 9.07 -22.15 18.27
N GLU A 104 9.35 -20.93 17.81
CA GLU A 104 10.60 -20.21 18.04
C GLU A 104 10.53 -19.25 19.23
N ASN A 105 9.48 -19.35 20.07
CA ASN A 105 9.17 -18.42 21.16
C ASN A 105 9.01 -16.95 20.72
N LYS A 106 8.63 -16.72 19.47
CA LYS A 106 8.20 -15.40 18.98
C LYS A 106 6.68 -15.32 19.05
N THR A 107 6.17 -14.24 19.60
CA THR A 107 4.74 -14.02 19.78
C THR A 107 4.24 -13.07 18.70
N THR A 108 3.33 -13.54 17.85
CA THR A 108 2.78 -12.78 16.71
C THR A 108 1.27 -12.98 16.60
N PHE A 109 0.60 -12.12 15.85
CA PHE A 109 -0.81 -12.33 15.55
C PHE A 109 -0.99 -13.50 14.57
N THR A 110 -1.91 -14.39 14.90
CA THR A 110 -2.46 -15.40 14.00
C THR A 110 -3.91 -15.02 13.73
N CYS A 111 -4.23 -14.74 12.47
CA CYS A 111 -5.51 -14.18 12.07
C CYS A 111 -6.33 -15.18 11.26
N ILE A 112 -7.65 -15.15 11.44
CA ILE A 112 -8.63 -15.88 10.64
C ILE A 112 -9.28 -14.89 9.68
N SER A 113 -9.18 -15.16 8.39
CA SER A 113 -9.89 -14.42 7.34
C SER A 113 -11.22 -15.08 7.00
N SER A 114 -12.22 -14.27 6.63
CA SER A 114 -13.39 -14.77 5.92
C SER A 114 -13.05 -14.86 4.44
N GLU A 115 -13.31 -16.02 3.86
CA GLU A 115 -13.32 -16.19 2.41
C GLU A 115 -14.63 -15.66 1.85
N CYS A 116 -14.56 -14.99 0.70
CA CYS A 116 -15.74 -14.46 0.06
C CYS A 116 -16.46 -15.54 -0.75
N PRO A 117 -17.81 -15.65 -0.66
CA PRO A 117 -18.59 -16.64 -1.41
C PRO A 117 -18.28 -16.63 -2.90
N GLU A 118 -18.04 -15.44 -3.46
CA GLU A 118 -17.72 -15.26 -4.87
C GLU A 118 -16.45 -15.98 -5.36
N LEU A 119 -15.54 -16.37 -4.46
CA LEU A 119 -14.35 -17.15 -4.81
C LEU A 119 -14.69 -18.59 -5.20
N PHE A 120 -15.84 -19.11 -4.74
CA PHE A 120 -16.30 -20.46 -5.03
C PHE A 120 -17.26 -20.54 -6.21
N GLU A 121 -17.84 -19.40 -6.62
CA GLU A 121 -18.80 -19.29 -7.72
C GLU A 121 -18.14 -19.07 -9.10
N GLY A 122 -16.83 -18.80 -9.12
CA GLY A 122 -16.10 -18.43 -10.34
C GLY A 122 -16.27 -16.94 -10.70
N PRO A 123 -15.72 -16.49 -11.84
CA PRO A 123 -15.93 -15.11 -12.29
C PRO A 123 -17.42 -14.85 -12.59
N PRO A 124 -17.91 -13.60 -12.45
CA PRO A 124 -19.26 -13.25 -12.87
C PRO A 124 -19.46 -13.57 -14.36
N ALA A 125 -20.71 -13.77 -14.76
CA ALA A 125 -21.05 -13.90 -16.18
C ALA A 125 -20.52 -12.69 -16.98
N GLU A 126 -20.30 -12.90 -18.28
CA GLU A 126 -19.74 -11.85 -19.15
C GLU A 126 -20.58 -10.57 -19.08
N GLY A 127 -19.91 -9.44 -18.84
CA GLY A 127 -20.54 -8.12 -18.68
C GLY A 127 -21.14 -7.85 -17.30
N CYS A 128 -21.24 -8.84 -16.41
CA CYS A 128 -21.68 -8.62 -15.03
C CYS A 128 -20.53 -8.16 -14.12
N ILE A 129 -20.83 -7.27 -13.18
CA ILE A 129 -19.85 -6.61 -12.32
C ILE A 129 -20.27 -6.78 -10.86
N ARG A 130 -19.31 -7.18 -10.01
CA ARG A 130 -19.49 -7.25 -8.55
C ARG A 130 -19.61 -5.85 -7.95
N GLN A 131 -20.59 -5.68 -7.08
CA GLN A 131 -20.87 -4.44 -6.37
C GLN A 131 -20.62 -4.62 -4.89
N TYR A 132 -20.00 -3.60 -4.31
CA TYR A 132 -19.74 -3.44 -2.89
C TYR A 132 -20.58 -2.28 -2.36
N SER A 133 -21.01 -2.38 -1.12
CA SER A 133 -21.82 -1.36 -0.45
C SER A 133 -20.96 -0.24 0.13
N SER A 134 -19.67 -0.53 0.39
CA SER A 134 -18.70 0.44 0.91
C SER A 134 -17.25 0.03 0.63
N LEU A 135 -16.32 0.96 0.81
CA LEU A 135 -14.87 0.68 0.77
C LEU A 135 -14.39 -0.33 1.81
N ASN A 136 -15.13 -0.52 2.90
CA ASN A 136 -14.72 -1.35 4.03
C ASN A 136 -15.39 -2.72 4.00
N GLU A 137 -16.04 -3.08 2.89
CA GLU A 137 -16.61 -4.41 2.72
C GLU A 137 -15.55 -5.35 2.13
N CYS A 138 -15.40 -6.51 2.76
CA CYS A 138 -14.48 -7.55 2.28
C CYS A 138 -14.98 -8.15 0.95
N CYS A 139 -16.26 -8.55 0.94
CA CYS A 139 -16.87 -9.32 -0.13
C CYS A 139 -17.93 -8.50 -0.87
N SER A 140 -18.22 -8.89 -2.10
CA SER A 140 -19.31 -8.26 -2.86
C SER A 140 -20.65 -8.56 -2.21
N SER A 141 -21.52 -7.55 -2.15
CA SER A 141 -22.88 -7.71 -1.62
C SER A 141 -23.89 -8.04 -2.72
N LYS A 142 -23.59 -7.66 -3.96
CA LYS A 142 -24.47 -7.81 -5.13
C LYS A 142 -23.64 -7.97 -6.40
N THR A 143 -24.31 -8.38 -7.47
CA THR A 143 -23.78 -8.36 -8.84
C THR A 143 -24.76 -7.57 -9.69
N TYR A 144 -24.24 -6.63 -10.49
CA TYR A 144 -25.00 -5.93 -11.52
C TYR A 144 -24.78 -6.61 -12.86
N CYS A 145 -25.85 -6.86 -13.61
CA CYS A 145 -25.78 -7.32 -14.99
C CYS A 145 -26.49 -6.31 -15.93
N PRO A 146 -25.91 -5.95 -17.09
CA PRO A 146 -26.46 -4.93 -17.99
C PRO A 146 -27.92 -5.16 -18.44
N GLU A 147 -28.35 -6.42 -18.48
CA GLU A 147 -29.72 -6.79 -18.83
C GLU A 147 -30.77 -6.25 -17.83
N GLU A 148 -30.36 -5.88 -16.62
CA GLU A 148 -31.24 -5.41 -15.56
C GLU A 148 -31.75 -3.96 -15.77
N LYS A 149 -31.27 -3.24 -16.81
CA LYS A 149 -31.74 -1.91 -17.31
C LYS A 149 -32.00 -0.80 -16.27
N ALA A 150 -31.63 -0.97 -15.02
CA ALA A 150 -31.81 0.03 -13.98
C ALA A 150 -30.94 1.26 -14.26
N ALA A 151 -31.42 2.45 -13.87
CA ALA A 151 -30.57 3.63 -13.82
C ALA A 151 -29.50 3.40 -12.75
N VAL A 152 -28.24 3.25 -13.17
CA VAL A 152 -27.11 3.05 -12.28
C VAL A 152 -26.28 4.34 -12.25
N THR A 153 -25.88 4.79 -11.07
CA THR A 153 -24.86 5.83 -10.96
C THR A 153 -23.64 5.38 -11.74
N LYS A 154 -23.08 6.29 -12.54
CA LYS A 154 -21.81 6.08 -13.22
C LYS A 154 -20.77 7.03 -12.68
N CYS A 155 -19.56 6.52 -12.54
CA CYS A 155 -18.37 7.27 -12.19
C CYS A 155 -17.41 7.22 -13.36
N THR A 156 -16.63 8.28 -13.56
CA THR A 156 -15.57 8.27 -14.57
C THR A 156 -14.24 8.56 -13.88
N TYR A 157 -13.25 7.70 -14.13
CA TYR A 157 -11.87 7.94 -13.72
C TYR A 157 -10.96 7.72 -14.93
N LYS A 158 -10.25 8.78 -15.33
CA LYS A 158 -9.33 8.76 -16.49
C LYS A 158 -9.92 8.24 -17.81
N GLY A 159 -11.22 8.46 -18.02
CA GLY A 159 -11.91 8.04 -19.24
C GLY A 159 -12.51 6.64 -19.18
N GLU A 160 -12.23 5.88 -18.12
CA GLU A 160 -12.90 4.61 -17.85
C GLU A 160 -14.19 4.87 -17.06
N GLU A 161 -15.28 4.23 -17.48
CA GLU A 161 -16.56 4.26 -16.77
C GLU A 161 -16.65 3.13 -15.76
N TYR A 162 -17.13 3.45 -14.57
CA TYR A 162 -17.41 2.52 -13.49
C TYR A 162 -18.86 2.68 -13.06
N ILE A 163 -19.47 1.61 -12.56
CA ILE A 163 -20.85 1.63 -12.05
C ILE A 163 -20.88 1.71 -10.52
N GLU A 164 -21.99 2.17 -9.95
CA GLU A 164 -22.21 2.21 -8.49
C GLU A 164 -21.75 0.91 -7.81
N GLY A 165 -21.00 1.04 -6.70
CA GLY A 165 -20.48 -0.07 -5.93
C GLY A 165 -19.27 -0.79 -6.53
N GLN A 166 -18.89 -0.50 -7.78
CA GLN A 166 -17.70 -1.08 -8.38
C GLN A 166 -16.43 -0.52 -7.75
N LYS A 167 -15.51 -1.41 -7.35
CA LYS A 167 -14.17 -1.00 -6.89
C LYS A 167 -13.30 -0.53 -8.06
N ILE A 168 -12.48 0.48 -7.78
CA ILE A 168 -11.53 1.08 -8.71
C ILE A 168 -10.14 0.91 -8.09
N TYR A 169 -9.21 0.33 -8.86
CA TYR A 169 -7.80 0.19 -8.49
C TYR A 169 -6.96 1.03 -9.48
N PRO A 170 -6.66 2.30 -9.17
CA PRO A 170 -5.98 3.20 -10.09
C PRO A 170 -4.56 2.72 -10.42
N GLU A 171 -4.24 2.55 -11.70
CA GLU A 171 -2.89 2.13 -12.11
C GLU A 171 -1.80 3.17 -11.77
N ASP A 172 -2.16 4.45 -11.68
CA ASP A 172 -1.23 5.53 -11.40
C ASP A 172 -1.02 5.83 -9.92
N GLU A 173 -1.87 5.26 -9.06
CA GLU A 173 -1.78 5.32 -7.61
C GLU A 173 -2.08 3.91 -7.06
N PRO A 174 -1.17 2.94 -7.24
CA PRO A 174 -1.42 1.51 -7.01
C PRO A 174 -1.74 1.15 -5.55
N CYS A 175 -1.45 2.06 -4.62
CA CYS A 175 -1.83 1.94 -3.20
C CYS A 175 -3.16 2.60 -2.84
N LYS A 176 -3.96 3.00 -3.83
CA LYS A 176 -5.32 3.48 -3.62
C LYS A 176 -6.32 2.39 -4.01
N GLU A 177 -7.34 2.27 -3.18
CA GLU A 177 -8.57 1.54 -3.50
C GLU A 177 -9.71 2.55 -3.41
N CYS A 178 -10.52 2.63 -4.47
CA CYS A 178 -11.69 3.47 -4.49
C CYS A 178 -12.96 2.67 -4.77
N ILE A 179 -14.10 3.30 -4.54
CA ILE A 179 -15.42 2.78 -4.89
C ILE A 179 -16.16 3.83 -5.71
N CYS A 180 -16.76 3.41 -6.82
CA CYS A 180 -17.70 4.27 -7.51
C CYS A 180 -18.96 4.41 -6.65
N SER A 181 -19.26 5.62 -6.22
CA SER A 181 -20.53 5.93 -5.60
C SER A 181 -21.00 7.34 -5.93
N ALA A 182 -22.24 7.64 -5.58
CA ALA A 182 -22.83 8.95 -5.78
C ALA A 182 -21.90 10.09 -5.33
N GLY A 183 -21.73 11.07 -6.22
CA GLY A 183 -20.89 12.25 -5.98
C GLY A 183 -19.41 12.08 -6.29
N PHE A 184 -18.94 10.90 -6.73
CA PHE A 184 -17.55 10.71 -7.14
C PHE A 184 -17.13 11.74 -8.20
N ASN A 185 -16.10 12.51 -7.88
CA ASN A 185 -15.67 13.67 -8.67
C ASN A 185 -14.41 13.39 -9.51
N GLY A 186 -13.96 12.13 -9.58
CA GLY A 186 -12.74 11.74 -10.29
C GLY A 186 -11.45 11.97 -9.49
N THR A 187 -11.51 12.42 -8.24
CA THR A 187 -10.34 12.61 -7.38
C THR A 187 -10.09 11.41 -6.46
N LEU A 188 -8.83 11.08 -6.23
CA LEU A 188 -8.42 9.93 -5.42
C LEU A 188 -8.37 10.26 -3.91
N SER A 189 -9.46 10.77 -3.37
CA SER A 189 -9.57 11.18 -1.97
C SER A 189 -10.77 10.55 -1.26
N GLU A 190 -10.78 10.67 0.06
CA GLU A 190 -11.96 10.37 0.86
C GLU A 190 -13.16 11.23 0.40
N PRO A 191 -14.40 10.72 0.52
CA PRO A 191 -14.78 9.41 1.10
C PRO A 191 -14.71 8.23 0.11
N TRP A 192 -14.45 8.48 -1.18
CA TRP A 192 -14.53 7.44 -2.22
C TRP A 192 -13.28 6.58 -2.34
N CYS A 193 -12.16 7.07 -1.82
CA CYS A 193 -10.88 6.39 -1.89
C CYS A 193 -10.22 6.29 -0.53
N LYS A 194 -9.58 5.16 -0.26
CA LYS A 194 -8.67 4.97 0.87
C LYS A 194 -7.30 4.51 0.40
N THR A 195 -6.33 4.64 1.28
CA THR A 195 -5.03 4.00 1.08
C THR A 195 -5.17 2.54 1.49
N ILE A 196 -4.70 1.62 0.64
CA ILE A 196 -4.64 0.20 0.96
C ILE A 196 -3.71 0.03 2.17
N SER A 197 -4.15 -0.77 3.14
CA SER A 197 -3.31 -1.25 4.23
C SER A 197 -2.89 -2.67 3.90
N CYS A 198 -1.61 -2.98 4.08
CA CYS A 198 -1.10 -4.33 3.86
C CYS A 198 -1.15 -5.19 5.13
N GLY A 199 -1.63 -4.64 6.24
CA GLY A 199 -1.76 -5.31 7.52
C GLY A 199 -0.43 -5.87 8.01
N TYR A 200 0.66 -5.10 7.90
CA TYR A 200 2.03 -5.59 8.10
C TYR A 200 2.22 -6.26 9.46
N ASP A 201 1.72 -5.62 10.51
CA ASP A 201 1.74 -6.14 11.88
C ASP A 201 0.92 -7.43 12.05
N LEU A 202 -0.18 -7.58 11.30
CA LEU A 202 -1.10 -8.71 11.39
C LEU A 202 -0.61 -9.93 10.57
N HIS A 203 -0.07 -9.70 9.37
CA HIS A 203 0.32 -10.75 8.44
C HIS A 203 1.82 -11.10 8.48
N TYR A 204 2.67 -10.15 8.88
CA TYR A 204 4.11 -10.25 8.72
C TYR A 204 4.90 -9.92 9.99
N GLY A 205 4.27 -9.98 11.17
CA GLY A 205 4.89 -9.68 12.47
C GLY A 205 6.22 -10.41 12.70
N ALA A 206 6.30 -11.71 12.34
CA ALA A 206 7.53 -12.50 12.47
C ALA A 206 8.66 -11.97 11.56
N ARG A 207 8.33 -11.63 10.31
CA ARG A 207 9.28 -11.05 9.35
C ARG A 207 9.79 -9.69 9.81
N ILE A 208 8.91 -8.87 10.37
CA ILE A 208 9.27 -7.56 10.92
C ILE A 208 10.21 -7.73 12.13
N ALA A 209 9.91 -8.66 13.03
CA ALA A 209 10.76 -8.94 14.19
C ALA A 209 12.17 -9.45 13.81
N GLU A 210 12.27 -10.16 12.69
CA GLU A 210 13.55 -10.61 12.11
C GLU A 210 14.32 -9.50 11.37
N GLY A 211 13.73 -8.31 11.22
CA GLY A 211 14.32 -7.22 10.45
C GLY A 211 14.28 -7.46 8.93
N CYS A 212 13.36 -8.30 8.46
CA CYS A 212 13.17 -8.53 7.04
C CYS A 212 12.57 -7.31 6.34
N VAL A 213 12.79 -7.24 5.03
CA VAL A 213 12.38 -6.11 4.19
C VAL A 213 11.45 -6.58 3.09
N PRO A 214 10.37 -5.84 2.80
CA PRO A 214 9.37 -6.26 1.82
C PRO A 214 9.93 -6.21 0.39
N VAL A 215 9.57 -7.20 -0.42
CA VAL A 215 9.81 -7.26 -1.86
C VAL A 215 8.50 -6.97 -2.58
N LEU A 216 8.49 -5.91 -3.38
CA LEU A 216 7.34 -5.49 -4.19
C LEU A 216 7.48 -5.99 -5.63
N TYR A 217 6.35 -6.32 -6.25
CA TYR A 217 6.27 -6.72 -7.65
C TYR A 217 6.07 -5.51 -8.56
N LYS A 218 7.15 -5.07 -9.22
CA LYS A 218 7.15 -3.87 -10.10
C LYS A 218 6.71 -2.60 -9.34
N GLU A 219 6.63 -1.47 -10.04
CA GLU A 219 6.12 -0.19 -9.51
C GLU A 219 4.58 -0.12 -9.59
N LYS A 220 3.90 -1.27 -9.49
CA LYS A 220 2.44 -1.37 -9.59
C LYS A 220 1.80 -2.14 -8.44
N SER A 221 2.58 -2.72 -7.53
CA SER A 221 2.04 -3.50 -6.41
C SER A 221 2.11 -2.70 -5.13
N CYS A 222 0.99 -2.55 -4.43
CA CYS A 222 0.98 -1.87 -3.14
C CYS A 222 1.60 -2.70 -2.01
N CYS A 223 1.28 -3.98 -1.95
CA CYS A 223 1.69 -4.87 -0.87
C CYS A 223 2.77 -5.86 -1.33
N PRO A 224 3.63 -6.34 -0.40
CA PRO A 224 4.73 -7.24 -0.73
C PRO A 224 4.24 -8.57 -1.28
N ILE A 225 5.01 -9.11 -2.21
CA ILE A 225 4.86 -10.49 -2.71
C ILE A 225 5.85 -11.45 -2.06
N ASP A 226 6.94 -10.93 -1.51
CA ASP A 226 8.01 -11.71 -0.86
C ASP A 226 8.73 -10.84 0.18
N TRP A 227 9.66 -11.43 0.93
CA TRP A 227 10.47 -10.77 1.95
C TRP A 227 11.93 -11.19 1.81
N LYS A 228 12.86 -10.30 2.14
CA LYS A 228 14.28 -10.65 2.33
C LYS A 228 14.69 -10.43 3.77
N CYS A 229 15.25 -11.46 4.37
CA CYS A 229 15.61 -11.48 5.78
C CYS A 229 17.13 -11.47 5.95
N PRO A 230 17.66 -10.91 7.05
CA PRO A 230 19.10 -10.96 7.36
C PRO A 230 19.67 -12.39 7.44
N SER A 231 18.83 -13.35 7.81
CA SER A 231 19.16 -14.77 7.90
C SER A 231 19.38 -15.44 6.54
N ASP A 232 18.92 -14.84 5.43
CA ASP A 232 19.04 -15.44 4.09
C ASP A 232 20.47 -15.32 3.52
N GLY A 233 21.43 -14.76 4.27
CA GLY A 233 22.85 -14.61 3.91
C GLY A 233 23.31 -13.15 3.73
N GLU A 234 24.56 -12.94 3.31
CA GLU A 234 25.08 -11.59 3.05
C GLU A 234 24.41 -10.95 1.82
N PHE A 235 23.51 -10.00 2.06
CA PHE A 235 23.07 -9.06 1.02
C PHE A 235 23.89 -7.78 1.15
N ARG A 236 24.77 -7.53 0.19
CA ARG A 236 25.49 -6.26 0.09
C ARG A 236 24.57 -5.16 -0.42
N ILE A 237 23.98 -4.41 0.51
CA ILE A 237 23.33 -3.14 0.20
C ILE A 237 24.46 -2.12 -0.02
N THR A 238 24.85 -1.89 -1.29
CA THR A 238 25.87 -0.88 -1.59
C THR A 238 25.21 0.50 -1.67
N PRO A 239 25.69 1.52 -0.93
CA PRO A 239 25.18 2.89 -1.07
C PRO A 239 25.52 3.41 -2.46
N GLY A 240 24.49 3.76 -3.25
CA GLY A 240 24.66 4.51 -4.49
C GLY A 240 24.77 3.71 -5.79
N THR A 241 24.62 2.38 -5.79
CA THR A 241 24.67 1.61 -7.05
C THR A 241 23.27 1.24 -7.55
N THR A 242 22.88 1.83 -8.68
CA THR A 242 21.96 1.16 -9.60
C THR A 242 22.69 -0.04 -10.22
N THR A 243 22.69 -1.20 -9.56
CA THR A 243 23.11 -2.49 -10.15
C THR A 243 21.85 -3.25 -10.55
N LYS A 244 21.42 -3.28 -11.82
CA LYS A 244 21.88 -4.24 -12.84
C LYS A 244 22.79 -5.37 -12.31
N GLU A 245 22.24 -6.57 -12.46
CA GLU A 245 22.82 -7.91 -12.30
C GLU A 245 22.88 -8.51 -10.88
N ALA A 246 21.83 -9.27 -10.57
CA ALA A 246 21.99 -10.73 -10.49
C ALA A 246 20.80 -11.37 -11.21
N ASP A 247 21.10 -12.07 -12.30
CA ASP A 247 20.17 -12.83 -13.10
C ASP A 247 19.75 -14.10 -12.35
N LEU A 248 18.47 -14.15 -11.96
CA LEU A 248 17.60 -15.29 -12.21
C LEU A 248 16.28 -14.73 -12.74
N SER A 249 16.22 -14.46 -14.04
CA SER A 249 15.03 -14.15 -14.86
C SER A 249 14.33 -12.80 -14.68
N GLY A 250 15.03 -11.81 -14.12
CA GLY A 250 14.74 -10.40 -14.40
C GLY A 250 13.81 -9.67 -13.43
N LYS A 251 14.42 -8.62 -12.84
CA LYS A 251 13.80 -7.41 -12.26
C LYS A 251 13.20 -7.56 -10.85
N ILE A 252 14.05 -7.37 -9.84
CA ILE A 252 13.67 -7.03 -8.46
C ILE A 252 14.52 -5.82 -8.04
N TYR A 253 13.89 -4.73 -7.58
CA TYR A 253 14.59 -3.54 -7.09
C TYR A 253 14.57 -3.52 -5.55
N PHE A 254 15.75 -3.47 -4.94
CA PHE A 254 15.94 -3.20 -3.50
C PHE A 254 16.42 -1.78 -3.30
N PHE A 255 15.82 -1.03 -2.38
CA PHE A 255 16.51 0.10 -1.75
C PHE A 255 16.16 0.18 -0.27
N LEU A 256 17.17 -0.11 0.55
CA LEU A 256 17.20 0.10 1.99
C LEU A 256 18.13 1.27 2.27
N ASN A 257 17.64 2.26 2.98
CA ASN A 257 18.49 3.13 3.79
C ASN A 257 18.37 2.66 5.23
N TYR A 258 19.15 1.63 5.63
CA TYR A 258 19.58 1.52 7.03
C TYR A 258 21.00 1.00 7.18
N ILE A 259 21.74 1.79 7.95
CA ILE A 259 23.08 1.57 8.48
C ILE A 259 22.93 0.59 9.64
N TYR A 260 23.52 -0.61 9.50
CA TYR A 260 23.88 -1.46 10.64
C TYR A 260 25.29 -1.02 11.07
N ASN A 261 25.39 -0.18 12.10
CA ASN A 261 26.65 -0.02 12.80
C ASN A 261 26.70 -1.09 13.89
N LYS A 262 27.77 -1.89 13.82
CA LYS A 262 28.16 -2.92 14.78
C LYS A 262 28.64 -2.30 16.08
#